data_AF-A0A1I4MVH5-F1
#
_entry.id   AF-A0A1I4MVH5-F1
#
_cell.length_a   1.000
_cell.length_b   1.000
_cell.length_c   1.000
_cell.angle_alpha   90.00
_cell.angle_beta   90.00
_cell.angle_gamma   90.00
#
_symmetry.space_group_name_H-M   'P 1'
#
loop_
_entity.id
_entity.type
_entity.pdbx_description
1 polymer ?
#
loop_
_entity_poly.entity_id
_entity_poly.type
_entity_poly.pdbx_seq_one_letter_code
_entity_poly.pdbx_strand_id
1 'polypeptide(L)'
;MKSGLILSVIEITGNSACITAENGQRVYQRIVAAMNKNQIIELSFNNIRYMTPAFLNAAIGQLYSVFDQEVICSRLKIKDIERSGSS
;
A
#
# COMPACT_ATOMS: atom_id res chain seq x y z
N MET A 1 -19.17 -12.35 4.59
CA MET A 1 -17.92 -11.68 4.99
C MET A 1 -17.29 -11.11 3.73
N LYS A 2 -17.06 -9.80 3.62
CA LYS A 2 -16.49 -9.22 2.39
C LYS A 2 -15.01 -9.61 2.29
N SER A 3 -14.71 -10.60 1.46
CA SER A 3 -13.35 -11.04 1.15
C SER A 3 -12.63 -9.92 0.38
N GLY A 4 -11.84 -9.11 1.09
CA GLY A 4 -10.93 -8.14 0.47
C GLY A 4 -9.73 -8.84 -0.17
N LEU A 5 -9.09 -8.17 -1.15
CA LEU A 5 -7.83 -8.61 -1.74
C LEU A 5 -6.68 -8.23 -0.79
N ILE A 6 -5.93 -9.22 -0.30
CA ILE A 6 -4.73 -8.98 0.51
C ILE A 6 -3.54 -8.83 -0.43
N LEU A 7 -2.79 -7.73 -0.28
CA LEU A 7 -1.58 -7.43 -1.02
C LEU A 7 -0.41 -7.35 -0.05
N SER A 8 0.52 -8.30 -0.14
CA SER A 8 1.75 -8.27 0.66
C SER A 8 2.81 -7.43 -0.05
N VAL A 9 3.29 -6.37 0.61
CA VAL A 9 4.31 -5.50 0.02
C VAL A 9 5.58 -6.28 -0.30
N ILE A 10 6.03 -7.15 0.61
CA ILE A 10 7.23 -7.97 0.42
C ILE A 10 7.11 -8.94 -0.77
N GLU A 11 5.91 -9.45 -1.07
CA GLU A 11 5.70 -10.33 -2.23
C GLU A 11 5.71 -9.54 -3.55
N ILE A 12 5.27 -8.28 -3.52
CA ILE A 12 5.24 -7.40 -4.70
C ILE A 12 6.64 -6.86 -5.02
N THR A 13 7.40 -6.47 -3.99
CA THR A 13 8.75 -5.91 -4.13
C THR A 13 9.84 -6.96 -4.15
N GLY A 14 9.57 -8.16 -3.60
CA GLY A 14 10.56 -9.23 -3.41
C GLY A 14 11.58 -8.96 -2.30
N ASN A 15 11.38 -7.92 -1.48
CA ASN A 15 12.37 -7.44 -0.52
C ASN A 15 11.71 -6.74 0.70
N SER A 16 12.31 -6.90 1.89
CA SER A 16 11.92 -6.23 3.13
C SER A 16 12.35 -4.74 3.23
N ALA A 17 13.24 -4.26 2.36
CA ALA A 17 13.73 -2.88 2.29
C ALA A 17 13.10 -2.11 1.13
N CYS A 18 12.03 -1.38 1.43
CA CYS A 18 11.26 -0.58 0.49
C CYS A 18 11.76 0.87 0.47
N ILE A 19 12.96 1.08 -0.07
CA ILE A 19 13.64 2.38 -0.05
C ILE A 19 13.54 3.18 -1.35
N THR A 20 13.29 2.51 -2.49
CA THR A 20 13.25 3.14 -3.82
C THR A 20 11.82 3.46 -4.26
N ALA A 21 11.67 4.50 -5.08
CA ALA A 21 10.39 4.82 -5.71
C ALA A 21 9.90 3.71 -6.65
N GLU A 22 10.82 2.96 -7.28
CA GLU A 22 10.49 1.82 -8.14
C GLU A 22 9.69 0.73 -7.40
N ASN A 23 10.12 0.39 -6.17
CA ASN A 23 9.36 -0.53 -5.32
C ASN A 23 7.96 0.00 -5.03
N GLY A 24 7.84 1.31 -4.78
CA GLY A 24 6.55 1.96 -4.54
C GLY A 24 5.63 1.92 -5.76
N GLN A 25 6.19 2.13 -6.96
CA GLN A 25 5.46 2.03 -8.22
C GLN A 25 4.84 0.65 -8.43
N ARG A 26 5.57 -0.44 -8.12
CA ARG A 26 5.02 -1.80 -8.25
C ARG A 26 3.80 -2.01 -7.35
N VAL A 27 3.86 -1.53 -6.12
CA VAL A 27 2.74 -1.59 -5.16
C VAL A 27 1.56 -0.74 -5.64
N TYR A 28 1.82 0.50 -6.06
CA TYR A 28 0.81 1.41 -6.61
C TYR A 28 0.03 0.77 -7.77
N GLN A 29 0.73 0.17 -8.73
CA GLN A 29 0.11 -0.48 -9.89
C GLN A 29 -0.87 -1.59 -9.47
N ARG A 30 -0.52 -2.39 -8.45
CA ARG A 30 -1.40 -3.44 -7.91
C ARG A 30 -2.64 -2.86 -7.24
N ILE A 31 -2.48 -1.80 -6.45
CA ILE A 31 -3.58 -1.11 -5.76
C ILE A 31 -4.56 -0.52 -6.78
N VAL A 32 -4.04 0.23 -7.77
CA VAL A 32 -4.85 0.87 -8.82
C VAL A 32 -5.62 -0.18 -9.62
N ALA A 33 -4.98 -1.28 -10.01
CA ALA A 33 -5.65 -2.35 -10.75
C ALA A 33 -6.82 -2.97 -9.97
N ALA A 34 -6.65 -3.16 -8.66
CA ALA A 34 -7.71 -3.69 -7.79
C ALA A 34 -8.82 -2.65 -7.49
N MET A 35 -8.44 -1.38 -7.28
CA MET A 35 -9.40 -0.29 -7.08
C MET A 35 -10.30 -0.06 -8.29
N ASN A 36 -9.73 -0.15 -9.50
CA ASN A 36 -10.48 -0.08 -10.77
C ASN A 36 -11.50 -1.22 -10.89
N LYS A 37 -11.21 -2.39 -10.31
CA LYS A 37 -12.14 -3.52 -10.22
C LYS A 37 -13.15 -3.39 -9.07
N ASN A 38 -13.19 -2.23 -8.42
CA ASN A 38 -14.07 -1.95 -7.29
C ASN A 38 -13.86 -2.91 -6.09
N GLN A 39 -12.64 -3.43 -5.94
CA GLN A 39 -12.26 -4.32 -4.86
C GLN A 39 -11.76 -3.53 -3.64
N ILE A 40 -11.98 -4.10 -2.45
CA ILE A 40 -11.35 -3.62 -1.21
C ILE A 40 -9.97 -4.26 -1.12
N ILE A 41 -8.94 -3.46 -0.88
CA ILE A 41 -7.55 -3.86 -0.78
C ILE A 41 -7.10 -3.76 0.67
N GLU A 42 -6.45 -4.81 1.16
CA GLU A 42 -5.72 -4.82 2.42
C GLU A 42 -4.22 -4.91 2.11
N LEU A 43 -3.50 -3.80 2.23
CA LEU A 43 -2.07 -3.71 1.99
C LEU A 43 -1.32 -4.05 3.29
N SER A 44 -0.65 -5.19 3.27
CA SER A 44 0.12 -5.70 4.40
C SER A 44 1.59 -5.32 4.26
N PHE A 45 2.11 -4.63 5.27
CA PHE A 45 3.52 -4.30 5.43
C PHE A 45 4.28 -5.34 6.26
N ASN A 46 3.69 -6.51 6.47
CA ASN A 46 4.32 -7.57 7.23
C ASN A 46 5.66 -7.98 6.60
N ASN A 47 6.69 -8.14 7.44
CA ASN A 47 8.09 -8.36 7.07
C ASN A 47 8.80 -7.19 6.37
N ILE A 48 8.19 -6.00 6.28
CA ILE A 48 8.89 -4.80 5.82
C ILE A 48 9.70 -4.22 6.99
N ARG A 49 11.01 -4.14 6.82
CA ARG A 49 11.94 -3.61 7.85
C ARG A 49 12.19 -2.12 7.69
N TYR A 50 12.29 -1.65 6.45
CA TYR A 50 12.65 -0.27 6.16
C TYR A 50 11.77 0.29 5.05
N MET A 51 11.25 1.49 5.28
CA MET A 51 10.49 2.26 4.31
C MET A 51 11.02 3.68 4.27
N THR A 52 11.11 4.25 3.08
CA THR A 52 11.43 5.68 2.90
C THR A 52 10.18 6.47 2.53
N PRO A 53 10.15 7.78 2.80
CA PRO A 53 9.09 8.65 2.32
C PRO A 53 8.98 8.65 0.78
N ALA A 54 10.10 8.46 0.07
CA ALA A 54 10.10 8.32 -1.40
C ALA A 54 9.27 7.11 -1.86
N PHE A 55 9.44 5.96 -1.18
CA PHE A 55 8.62 4.78 -1.44
C PHE A 55 7.14 5.03 -1.11
N LEU A 56 6.83 5.61 0.05
CA LEU A 56 5.45 5.88 0.47
C LEU A 56 4.75 6.86 -0.48
N ASN A 57 5.46 7.90 -0.93
CA ASN A 57 4.93 8.86 -1.89
C ASN A 57 4.64 8.18 -3.24
N ALA A 58 5.54 7.31 -3.71
CA ALA A 58 5.32 6.54 -4.92
C ALA A 58 4.18 5.51 -4.79
N ALA A 59 4.06 4.80 -3.67
CA ALA A 59 3.05 3.75 -3.47
C ALA A 59 1.65 4.32 -3.16
N ILE A 60 1.59 5.27 -2.23
CA ILE A 60 0.36 5.81 -1.64
C ILE A 60 0.14 7.26 -2.07
N GLY A 61 1.17 8.10 -2.03
CA GLY A 61 1.05 9.54 -2.31
C GLY A 61 0.42 9.83 -3.69
N GLN A 62 0.84 9.10 -4.71
CA GLN A 62 0.27 9.23 -6.06
C GLN A 62 -1.19 8.79 -6.16
N LEU A 63 -1.70 7.93 -5.26
CA LEU A 63 -3.12 7.53 -5.28
C LEU A 63 -4.04 8.72 -5.10
N TYR A 64 -3.63 9.72 -4.30
CA TYR A 64 -4.42 10.93 -4.07
C TYR A 64 -4.52 11.85 -5.30
N SER A 65 -3.70 11.62 -6.33
CA SER A 65 -3.84 12.31 -7.62
C SER A 65 -4.80 11.62 -8.59
N VAL A 66 -5.17 10.35 -8.32
CA VAL A 66 -6.07 9.56 -9.19
C VAL A 66 -7.39 9.18 -8.54
N PHE A 67 -7.45 9.10 -7.21
CA PHE A 67 -8.64 8.75 -6.45
C PHE A 67 -8.89 9.76 -5.34
N ASP A 68 -10.17 10.01 -5.05
CA ASP A 68 -10.56 10.80 -3.90
C ASP A 68 -10.14 10.14 -2.58
N GLN A 69 -9.83 10.98 -1.59
CA GLN A 69 -9.45 10.53 -0.25
C GLN A 69 -10.48 9.58 0.36
N GLU A 70 -11.78 9.83 0.14
CA GLU A 70 -12.86 8.98 0.65
C GLU A 70 -12.80 7.57 0.04
N VAL A 71 -12.53 7.48 -1.27
CA VAL A 71 -12.38 6.20 -1.97
C VAL A 71 -11.16 5.46 -1.45
N ILE A 72 -10.03 6.15 -1.29
CA ILE A 72 -8.80 5.56 -0.78
C ILE A 72 -9.03 5.03 0.64
N CYS A 73 -9.59 5.84 1.54
CA CYS A 73 -9.79 5.46 2.95
C CYS A 73 -10.82 4.32 3.13
N SER A 74 -11.81 4.27 2.23
CA SER A 74 -12.84 3.22 2.23
C SER A 74 -12.33 1.90 1.63
N ARG A 75 -11.54 1.98 0.54
CA ARG A 75 -11.11 0.80 -0.23
C ARG A 75 -9.73 0.28 0.14
N LEU A 76 -8.80 1.12 0.56
CA LEU A 76 -7.44 0.74 0.94
C LEU A 76 -7.32 0.70 2.47
N LYS A 77 -7.07 -0.49 3.00
CA LYS A 77 -6.73 -0.71 4.40
C LYS A 77 -5.25 -1.03 4.50
N ILE A 78 -4.54 -0.29 5.34
CA ILE A 78 -3.14 -0.56 5.64
C ILE A 78 -3.08 -1.41 6.90
N LYS A 79 -2.34 -2.51 6.85
CA LYS A 79 -2.05 -3.40 7.98
C LYS A 79 -0.56 -3.53 8.19
N ASP A 80 -0.18 -3.87 9.43
CA ASP A 80 1.20 -4.12 9.81
C ASP A 80 2.12 -2.91 9.61
N ILE A 81 1.53 -1.71 9.57
CA ILE A 81 2.28 -0.48 9.76
C ILE A 81 2.35 -0.27 11.27
N GLU A 82 3.45 -0.72 11.87
CA GLU A 82 3.77 -0.38 13.26
C GLU A 82 3.80 1.15 13.35
N ARG A 83 2.69 1.74 13.79
CA ARG A 83 2.72 3.09 14.33
C ARG A 83 3.48 2.94 15.62
N SER A 84 4.75 3.32 15.63
CA SER A 84 5.41 3.77 16.86
C SER A 84 4.72 5.05 17.33
N GLY A 85 3.46 4.93 17.75
CA GLY A 85 2.79 5.86 18.63
C GLY A 85 2.94 5.25 20.01
N SER A 86 3.92 5.75 20.75
CA SER A 86 4.09 5.47 22.16
C SER A 86 2.76 5.66 22.92
N SER A 87 2.64 4.87 23.99
CA SER A 87 1.67 4.96 25.08
C SER A 87 1.24 6.38 25.47
#